data_AF-A0A8T7C2K0-F1
#
_entry.id   AF-A0A8T7C2K0-F1
#
_cell.length_a   1.000
_cell.length_b   1.000
_cell.length_c   1.000
_cell.angle_alpha   90.00
_cell.angle_beta   90.00
_cell.angle_gamma   90.00
#
_symmetry.space_group_name_H-M   'P 1'
#
loop_
_entity.id
_entity.type
_entity.pdbx_description
1 polymer ?
#
loop_
_entity_poly.entity_id
_entity_poly.type
_entity_poly.pdbx_seq_one_letter_code
_entity_poly.pdbx_strand_id
1 'polypeptide(L)' 'ICARDVFQEIAARYNFSLCEADLKVAVNDRFADWDEPIHDGDKLVFIPPVSGG' A
#
# COMPACT_ATOMS: atom_id res chain seq x y z
N ILE A 1 -8.21 10.18 3.11
CA ILE A 1 -8.00 8.73 2.93
C ILE A 1 -6.51 8.51 2.82
N CYS A 2 -5.96 7.50 3.47
CA CYS A 2 -4.54 7.15 3.41
C CYS A 2 -4.37 5.74 2.80
N ALA A 3 -3.12 5.31 2.62
CA ALA A 3 -2.84 3.98 2.08
C ALA A 3 -3.40 2.84 2.95
N ARG A 4 -3.44 3.03 4.28
CA ARG A 4 -4.02 2.07 5.24
C ARG A 4 -5.50 1.84 4.98
N ASP A 5 -6.26 2.91 4.81
CA ASP A 5 -7.71 2.84 4.52
C ASP A 5 -7.97 2.03 3.24
N VAL A 6 -7.22 2.34 2.17
CA VAL A 6 -7.34 1.65 0.88
C VAL A 6 -6.95 0.18 0.99
N PHE A 7 -5.84 -0.11 1.67
CA PHE A 7 -5.36 -1.47 1.86
C PHE A 7 -6.39 -2.33 2.59
N GLN A 8 -6.97 -1.82 3.69
CA GLN A 8 -7.98 -2.56 4.45
C GLN A 8 -9.20 -2.89 3.59
N GLU A 9 -9.67 -1.95 2.76
CA GLU A 9 -10.80 -2.20 1.86
C GLU A 9 -10.48 -3.28 0.82
N ILE A 10 -9.35 -3.16 0.10
CA ILE A 10 -9.02 -4.10 -0.98
C ILE A 10 -8.56 -5.46 -0.43
N ALA A 11 -7.87 -5.50 0.70
CA ALA A 11 -7.44 -6.75 1.33
C ALA A 11 -8.65 -7.56 1.79
N ALA A 12 -9.67 -6.90 2.36
CA ALA A 12 -10.93 -7.54 2.71
C ALA A 12 -11.71 -8.00 1.47
N ARG A 13 -11.75 -7.19 0.40
CA ARG A 13 -12.49 -7.50 -0.84
C ARG A 13 -11.85 -8.65 -1.63
N TYR A 14 -10.53 -8.75 -1.64
CA TYR A 14 -9.79 -9.71 -2.47
C TYR A 14 -9.06 -10.80 -1.65
N ASN A 15 -9.32 -10.89 -0.35
CA ASN A 15 -8.75 -11.91 0.55
C ASN A 15 -7.22 -12.01 0.47
N PHE A 16 -6.54 -10.88 0.67
CA PHE A 16 -5.08 -10.87 0.68
C PHE A 16 -4.53 -11.72 1.85
N SER A 17 -3.46 -12.46 1.58
CA SER A 17 -2.75 -13.26 2.59
C SER A 17 -1.67 -12.47 3.33
N LEU A 18 -1.17 -11.38 2.74
CA LEU A 18 -0.16 -10.51 3.32
C LEU A 18 -0.82 -9.45 4.20
N CYS A 19 -0.15 -9.09 5.30
CA CYS A 19 -0.59 -8.02 6.18
C CYS A 19 0.23 -6.74 5.94
N GLU A 20 -0.23 -5.63 6.53
CA GLU A 20 0.43 -4.33 6.43
C GLU A 20 1.93 -4.38 6.81
N ALA A 21 2.27 -5.17 7.83
CA ALA A 21 3.64 -5.30 8.31
C ALA A 21 4.59 -5.98 7.32
N ASP A 22 4.05 -6.73 6.35
CA ASP A 22 4.83 -7.39 5.30
C ASP A 22 5.10 -6.45 4.11
N LEU A 23 4.45 -5.28 4.06
CA LEU A 23 4.38 -4.43 2.88
C LEU A 23 5.02 -3.07 3.14
N LYS A 24 5.63 -2.52 2.09
CA LYS A 24 5.95 -1.10 2.00
C LYS A 24 4.96 -0.40 1.08
N VAL A 25 4.76 0.90 1.27
CA VAL A 25 3.89 1.71 0.42
C VAL A 25 4.73 2.67 -0.41
N ALA A 26 4.32 2.87 -1.65
CA ALA A 26 4.78 3.98 -2.47
C ALA A 26 3.61 4.76 -3.07
N VAL A 27 3.74 6.09 -3.08
CA VAL A 27 2.83 7.03 -3.74
C VAL A 27 3.62 7.80 -4.78
N ASN A 28 3.14 7.82 -6.02
CA ASN A 28 3.80 8.53 -7.14
C ASN A 28 5.30 8.20 -7.26
N ASP A 29 5.61 6.89 -7.26
CA ASP A 29 6.96 6.33 -7.42
C ASP A 29 7.95 6.66 -6.29
N ARG A 30 7.44 7.04 -5.12
CA ARG A 30 8.23 7.31 -3.92
C ARG A 30 7.71 6.54 -2.72
N PHE A 31 8.62 6.00 -1.90
CA PHE A 31 8.21 5.44 -0.60
C PHE A 31 7.51 6.51 0.23
N ALA A 32 6.43 6.09 0.89
CA ALA A 32 5.54 6.93 1.66
C ALA A 32 5.14 6.23 2.97
N ASP A 33 4.68 7.02 3.93
CA ASP A 33 4.11 6.50 5.17
C ASP A 33 2.68 6.02 4.96
N TRP A 34 2.25 5.00 5.70
CA TRP A 34 0.92 4.41 5.59
C TRP A 34 -0.23 5.40 5.83
N ASP A 35 0.02 6.37 6.71
CA ASP A 35 -0.94 7.35 7.16
C ASP A 35 -0.80 8.70 6.42
N GLU A 36 0.07 8.76 5.41
CA GLU A 36 0.19 9.93 4.53
C GLU A 36 -1.10 10.11 3.71
N PRO A 37 -1.64 11.35 3.60
CA PRO A 37 -2.81 11.61 2.78
C PRO A 37 -2.56 11.30 1.31
N ILE A 38 -3.47 10.53 0.69
CA ILE A 38 -3.49 10.32 -0.76
C ILE A 38 -4.63 11.11 -1.40
N HIS A 39 -4.42 11.56 -2.64
CA HIS A 39 -5.35 12.38 -3.39
C HIS A 39 -5.86 11.64 -4.62
N ASP A 40 -6.98 12.11 -5.16
CA ASP A 40 -7.49 11.61 -6.43
C ASP A 40 -6.43 11.81 -7.54
N GLY A 41 -6.26 10.78 -8.37
CA GLY A 41 -5.22 10.73 -9.39
C GLY A 41 -3.83 10.25 -8.92
N ASP A 42 -3.61 10.07 -7.62
CA ASP A 42 -2.34 9.51 -7.12
C ASP A 42 -2.19 8.02 -7.48
N LYS A 43 -0.97 7.62 -7.82
CA LYS A 43 -0.63 6.20 -8.02
C LYS A 43 -0.13 5.60 -6.71
N LEU A 44 -0.95 4.75 -6.10
CA LEU A 44 -0.62 3.99 -4.90
C LEU A 44 -0.15 2.56 -5.24
N VAL A 45 0.98 2.14 -4.66
CA VAL A 45 1.57 0.80 -4.86
C VAL A 45 1.89 0.16 -3.50
N PHE A 46 1.47 -1.10 -3.33
CA PHE A 46 1.85 -1.96 -2.20
C PHE A 46 2.97 -2.90 -2.63
N ILE A 47 4.11 -2.88 -1.93
CA ILE A 47 5.35 -3.54 -2.31
C ILE A 47 5.65 -4.66 -1.31
N PRO A 48 5.51 -5.95 -1.69
CA PRO A 48 5.89 -7.06 -0.82
C PRO A 48 7.41 -7.17 -0.67
N PRO A 49 7.90 -8.02 0.25
CA PRO A 49 9.33 -8.25 0.39
C PRO A 49 9.87 -8.77 -0.94
N VAL A 50 10.85 -8.05 -1.49
CA VAL A 50 11.51 -8.44 -2.74
C VAL A 50 12.82 -9.13 -2.41
N SER A 51 13.01 -10.35 -2.91
CA SER A 51 14.32 -11.02 -2.92
C SER A 51 15.11 -10.50 -4.12
N GLY A 52 15.73 -9.34 -3.97
CA GLY A 52 16.67 -8.84 -4.98
C GLY A 52 17.83 -9.84 -5.15
N GLY A 53 18.06 -10.26 -6.39
CA GLY A 53 19.28 -10.97 -6.81
C GLY A 53 20.32 -9.98 -7.30
#